data_AF-A0A1W9LRQ7-F1
#
_entry.id   AF-A0A1W9LRQ7-F1
#
_cell.length_a   1.000
_cell.length_b   1.000
_cell.length_c   1.000
_cell.angle_alpha   90.00
_cell.angle_beta   90.00
_cell.angle_gamma   90.00
#
_symmetry.space_group_name_H-M   'P 1'
#
loop_
_entity.id
_entity.type
_entity.pdbx_description
1 polymer ?
#
loop_
_entity_poly.entity_id
_entity_poly.type
_entity_poly.pdbx_seq_one_letter_code
_entity_poly.pdbx_strand_id
1 'polypeptide(L)'
;MRLDIRLHNHYVYPDVFVVCDESAYIADDMVNDALVIIEVLSPTTESYDRGKKFLHYQSLDSFREYVLISQSHIQVEVFRRNDAEKWEYEILTE
;
A
#
# COMPACT_ATOMS: atom_id res chain seq x y z
N MET A 1 -10.79 -6.15 7.42
CA MET A 1 -9.41 -6.66 7.39
C MET A 1 -8.47 -5.51 7.72
N ARG A 2 -7.60 -5.67 8.72
CA ARG A 2 -6.56 -4.69 9.07
C ARG A 2 -5.18 -5.24 8.75
N LEU A 3 -4.28 -4.35 8.37
CA LEU A 3 -2.88 -4.66 8.09
C LEU A 3 -2.01 -4.24 9.28
N ASP A 4 -1.35 -5.22 9.89
CA ASP A 4 -0.40 -5.05 10.99
C ASP A 4 0.99 -4.70 10.43
N ILE A 5 1.39 -3.44 10.62
CA ILE A 5 2.74 -2.98 10.30
C ILE A 5 3.63 -3.14 11.55
N ARG A 6 4.07 -4.36 11.77
CA ARG A 6 4.78 -4.79 13.00
C ARG A 6 5.94 -3.87 13.39
N LEU A 7 6.79 -3.52 12.43
CA LEU A 7 7.99 -2.69 12.67
C LEU A 7 7.66 -1.28 13.16
N HIS A 8 6.43 -0.83 12.95
CA HIS A 8 5.94 0.48 13.38
C HIS A 8 4.92 0.39 14.54
N ASN A 9 4.64 -0.82 15.07
CA ASN A 9 3.61 -1.07 16.08
C ASN A 9 2.29 -0.34 15.76
N HIS A 10 1.85 -0.47 14.51
CA HIS A 10 0.77 0.33 13.94
C HIS A 10 -0.13 -0.52 13.06
N TYR A 11 -1.43 -0.33 13.19
CA TYR A 11 -2.43 -0.98 12.35
C TYR A 11 -3.02 0.04 11.39
N VAL A 12 -3.22 -0.39 10.15
CA VAL A 12 -3.87 0.44 9.13
C VAL A 12 -4.96 -0.35 8.41
N TYR A 13 -5.85 0.39 7.77
CA TYR A 13 -6.93 -0.14 6.97
C TYR A 13 -6.75 0.45 5.56
N PRO A 14 -5.95 -0.21 4.70
CA PRO A 14 -5.90 0.17 3.30
C PRO A 14 -7.27 -0.07 2.65
N ASP A 15 -7.61 0.70 1.62
CA ASP A 15 -8.86 0.50 0.89
C ASP A 15 -8.89 -0.89 0.23
N VAL A 16 -7.78 -1.28 -0.42
CA VAL A 16 -7.58 -2.63 -0.97
C VAL A 16 -6.13 -3.05 -0.77
N PHE A 17 -5.92 -4.34 -0.51
CA PHE A 17 -4.59 -4.95 -0.57
C PHE A 17 -4.69 -6.39 -1.05
N VAL A 18 -3.57 -6.90 -1.57
CA VAL A 18 -3.44 -8.26 -2.10
C VAL A 18 -2.37 -9.00 -1.30
N VAL A 19 -2.66 -10.24 -0.91
CA VAL A 19 -1.70 -11.17 -0.30
C VAL A 19 -1.51 -12.38 -1.20
N CYS A 20 -0.29 -12.93 -1.22
CA CYS A 20 0.03 -14.12 -2.02
C CYS A 20 -0.30 -15.43 -1.31
N ASP A 21 -0.19 -15.47 0.01
CA ASP A 21 -0.21 -16.70 0.80
C ASP A 21 -1.13 -16.54 2.02
N GLU A 22 -1.83 -17.62 2.38
CA GLU A 22 -2.67 -17.68 3.58
C GLU A 22 -1.85 -17.52 4.87
N SER A 23 -0.54 -17.75 4.85
CA SER A 23 0.35 -17.50 5.98
C SER A 23 0.42 -16.05 6.42
N ALA A 24 0.01 -15.11 5.56
CA ALA A 24 -0.07 -13.68 5.90
C ALA A 24 -1.23 -13.37 6.86
N TYR A 25 -2.21 -14.28 7.00
CA TYR A 25 -3.32 -14.13 7.93
C TYR A 25 -2.88 -14.58 9.33
N ILE A 26 -2.97 -13.66 10.29
CA ILE A 26 -2.57 -13.92 11.68
C ILE A 26 -3.75 -13.90 12.65
N ALA A 27 -4.92 -13.47 12.19
CA ALA A 27 -6.23 -13.66 12.79
C ALA A 27 -7.32 -13.53 11.72
N ASP A 28 -8.58 -13.82 12.07
CA ASP A 28 -9.73 -13.76 11.15
C ASP A 28 -9.88 -12.41 10.42
N ASP A 29 -9.50 -11.31 11.07
CA ASP A 29 -9.62 -9.96 10.55
C ASP A 29 -8.27 -9.25 10.34
N MET A 30 -7.15 -9.95 10.48
CA MET A 30 -5.81 -9.35 10.56
C MET A 30 -4.78 -10.06 9.71
N VAL A 31 -4.06 -9.26 8.92
CA VAL A 31 -2.97 -9.67 8.05
C VAL A 31 -1.71 -8.89 8.39
N ASN A 32 -0.53 -9.46 8.19
CA ASN A 32 0.75 -8.81 8.52
C ASN A 32 1.71 -8.63 7.34
N ASP A 33 1.25 -8.90 6.12
CA ASP A 33 2.04 -8.74 4.90
C ASP A 33 1.12 -8.40 3.72
N ALA A 34 1.66 -7.78 2.67
CA ALA A 34 0.91 -7.45 1.48
C ALA A 34 1.85 -7.32 0.27
N LEU A 35 1.45 -7.87 -0.87
CA LEU A 35 2.16 -7.74 -2.14
C LEU A 35 1.83 -6.41 -2.82
N VAL A 36 0.55 -6.07 -2.86
CA VAL A 36 0.01 -4.86 -3.50
C VAL A 36 -0.90 -4.14 -2.52
N ILE A 37 -0.80 -2.82 -2.45
CA ILE A 37 -1.69 -1.97 -1.66
C ILE A 37 -2.22 -0.86 -2.56
N ILE A 38 -3.53 -0.62 -2.49
CA ILE A 38 -4.24 0.37 -3.29
C ILE A 38 -4.98 1.31 -2.33
N GLU A 39 -4.82 2.61 -2.53
CA GLU A 39 -5.50 3.65 -1.77
C GLU A 39 -6.25 4.60 -2.72
N VAL A 40 -7.46 4.96 -2.34
CA VAL A 40 -8.25 6.00 -3.00
C VAL A 40 -8.00 7.32 -2.28
N LEU A 41 -7.37 8.25 -2.98
CA LEU A 41 -6.95 9.51 -2.39
C LEU A 41 -8.14 10.38 -2.02
N SER A 42 -8.10 10.94 -0.81
CA SER A 42 -9.06 11.93 -0.34
C SER A 42 -8.38 13.25 0.06
N PRO A 43 -9.04 14.42 -0.06
CA PRO A 43 -8.44 15.69 0.34
C PRO A 43 -7.92 15.70 1.79
N THR A 44 -8.53 14.92 2.68
CA THR A 44 -8.15 14.89 4.11
C THR A 44 -7.01 13.92 4.42
N THR A 45 -6.80 12.88 3.61
CA THR A 45 -5.80 11.82 3.90
C THR A 45 -4.67 11.75 2.87
N GLU A 46 -4.80 12.40 1.71
CA GLU A 46 -3.86 12.26 0.59
C GLU A 46 -2.39 12.48 0.98
N SER A 47 -2.11 13.51 1.79
CA SER A 47 -0.74 13.78 2.26
C SER A 47 -0.18 12.65 3.12
N TYR A 48 -1.03 11.99 3.91
CA TYR A 48 -0.65 10.83 4.71
C TYR A 48 -0.43 9.60 3.86
N ASP A 49 -1.36 9.31 2.94
CA ASP A 49 -1.31 8.15 2.03
C ASP A 49 -0.07 8.21 1.12
N ARG A 50 0.25 9.39 0.56
CA ARG A 50 1.45 9.61 -0.26
C ARG A 50 2.76 9.55 0.51
N GLY A 51 2.73 9.96 1.78
CA GLY A 51 3.91 10.15 2.61
C GLY A 51 4.12 9.01 3.60
N LYS A 52 3.71 9.27 4.85
CA LYS A 52 4.04 8.42 6.00
C LYS A 52 3.49 6.99 5.86
N LYS A 53 2.29 6.83 5.29
CA LYS A 53 1.67 5.52 5.11
C LYS A 53 2.47 4.67 4.12
N PHE A 54 2.86 5.24 2.97
CA PHE A 54 3.72 4.56 2.00
C PHE A 54 5.05 4.14 2.63
N LEU A 55 5.72 5.03 3.37
CA LEU A 55 6.97 4.71 4.07
C LEU A 55 6.81 3.51 5.03
N HIS A 56 5.69 3.43 5.75
CA HIS A 56 5.42 2.29 6.61
C HIS A 56 5.21 0.99 5.81
N TYR A 57 4.52 1.05 4.67
CA TYR A 57 4.32 -0.12 3.82
C TYR A 57 5.61 -0.67 3.23
N GLN A 58 6.61 0.17 2.97
CA GLN A 58 7.93 -0.28 2.52
C GLN A 58 8.66 -1.18 3.54
N SER A 59 8.19 -1.23 4.79
CA SER A 59 8.71 -2.15 5.81
C SER A 59 8.17 -3.59 5.70
N LEU A 60 7.18 -3.82 4.83
CA LEU A 60 6.65 -5.15 4.53
C LEU A 60 7.55 -5.85 3.51
N ASP A 61 8.00 -7.05 3.83
CA ASP A 61 9.00 -7.76 3.03
C ASP A 61 8.51 -8.05 1.60
N SER A 62 7.25 -8.49 1.47
CA SER A 62 6.65 -8.85 0.18
C SER A 62 6.14 -7.65 -0.61
N PHE A 63 6.16 -6.44 -0.08
CA PHE A 63 5.51 -5.31 -0.73
C PHE A 63 6.22 -4.90 -2.02
N ARG A 64 5.46 -4.95 -3.13
CA ARG A 64 5.95 -4.70 -4.50
C ARG A 64 5.28 -3.54 -5.19
N GLU A 65 3.99 -3.31 -4.98
CA GLU A 65 3.27 -2.25 -5.69
C GLU A 65 2.39 -1.41 -4.78
N TYR A 66 2.52 -0.09 -4.90
CA TYR A 66 1.65 0.89 -4.26
C TYR A 66 0.89 1.66 -5.32
N VAL A 67 -0.44 1.61 -5.28
CA VAL A 67 -1.31 2.25 -6.26
C VAL A 67 -2.12 3.33 -5.57
N LEU A 68 -2.04 4.55 -6.07
CA LEU A 68 -2.84 5.68 -5.60
C LEU A 68 -3.84 6.07 -6.70
N ILE A 69 -5.12 6.00 -6.38
CA ILE A 69 -6.19 6.37 -7.31
C ILE A 69 -6.70 7.75 -6.92
N SER A 70 -6.63 8.71 -7.84
CA SER A 70 -7.23 10.01 -7.63
C SER A 70 -8.75 9.94 -7.81
N GLN A 71 -9.49 10.49 -6.86
CA GLN A 71 -10.94 10.71 -7.04
C GLN A 71 -11.27 12.09 -7.65
N SER A 72 -10.28 12.97 -7.80
CA SER A 72 -10.44 14.34 -8.31
C SER A 72 -9.99 14.50 -9.76
N HIS A 73 -9.16 13.58 -10.25
CA HIS A 73 -8.63 13.57 -11.61
C HIS A 73 -8.68 12.14 -12.17
N ILE A 74 -8.73 11.99 -13.49
CA ILE A 74 -8.60 10.68 -14.14
C ILE A 74 -7.11 10.30 -14.17
N GLN A 75 -6.62 9.88 -13.00
CA GLN A 75 -5.21 9.64 -12.77
C GLN A 75 -5.02 8.47 -11.78
N VAL A 76 -4.12 7.57 -12.14
CA VAL A 76 -3.61 6.52 -11.26
C VAL A 76 -2.10 6.66 -11.19
N GLU A 77 -1.56 6.68 -9.98
CA GLU A 77 -0.13 6.67 -9.73
C GLU A 77 0.30 5.29 -9.24
N VAL A 78 1.37 4.76 -9.81
CA VAL A 78 1.86 3.43 -9.47
C VAL A 78 3.33 3.53 -9.08
N PHE A 79 3.66 3.07 -7.88
CA PHE A 79 5.01 2.84 -7.44
C PHE A 79 5.30 1.33 -7.48
N ARG A 80 6.32 0.90 -8.21
CA ARG A 80 6.74 -0.51 -8.29
C ARG A 80 8.15 -0.69 -7.74
N ARG A 81 8.35 -1.63 -6.81
CA ARG A 81 9.66 -2.02 -6.30
C ARG A 81 10.26 -3.08 -7.21
N ASN A 82 11.30 -2.71 -7.95
CA ASN A 82 12.00 -3.62 -8.85
C ASN A 82 12.96 -4.56 -8.11
N ASP A 83 13.59 -5.48 -8.84
CA ASP A 83 14.54 -6.47 -8.31
C ASP A 83 15.79 -5.85 -7.68
N ALA A 84 16.12 -4.60 -8.02
CA ALA A 84 17.20 -3.83 -7.41
C ALA A 84 16.75 -3.05 -6.16
N GLU A 85 15.56 -3.36 -5.64
CA GLU A 85 14.92 -2.72 -4.47
C GLU A 85 14.68 -1.21 -4.63
N LYS A 86 14.57 -0.74 -5.88
CA LYS A 86 14.26 0.66 -6.18
C LYS A 86 12.80 0.80 -6.54
N TRP A 87 12.21 1.90 -6.09
CA TRP A 87 10.86 2.30 -6.46
C TRP A 87 10.88 3.06 -7.79
N GLU A 88 10.22 2.49 -8.78
CA GLU A 88 9.90 3.12 -10.06
C GLU A 88 8.51 3.72 -9.97
N TYR A 89 8.33 4.92 -10.55
CA TYR A 89 7.10 5.68 -10.49
C TYR A 89 6.54 5.91 -11.89
N GLU A 90 5.26 5.62 -12.05
CA GLU A 90 4.49 5.82 -13.28
C GLU A 90 3.17 6.52 -12.97
N ILE A 91 2.74 7.40 -13.88
CA ILE A 91 1.41 7.99 -13.86
C ILE A 91 0.66 7.47 -15.08
N LEU A 92 -0.51 6.89 -14.85
CA LEU A 92 -1.47 6.51 -15.87
C LEU A 92 -2.56 7.58 -15.91
N THR A 93 -2.68 8.22 -17.07
CA THR A 93 -3.74 9.19 -17.39
C THR A 93 -4.48 8.73 -18.65
N GLU A 94 -5.53 9.45 -19.04
CA GLU A 94 -6.11 9.32 -20.39
C GLU A 94 -5.12 9.72 -21.50
#